data_AF-X1TRF1-F1
#
_entry.id   AF-X1TRF1-F1
#
_cell.length_a   1.000
_cell.length_b   1.000
_cell.length_c   1.000
_cell.angle_alpha   90.00
_cell.angle_beta   90.00
_cell.angle_gamma   90.00
#
_symmetry.space_group_name_H-M   'P 1'
#
loop_
_entity.id
_entity.type
_entity.pdbx_description
1 polymer ?
#
loop_
_entity_poly.entity_id
_entity_poly.type
_entity_poly.pdbx_seq_one_letter_code
_entity_poly.pdbx_strand_id
1 'polypeptide(L)'
;DKRAEKREAKQLLSEEMGGHGFESIYNTAWYGKNGFDGIIHLLPLSCMPESTVEVLLDQVAQKYEIPIYRFPIDENNFEAGFNTRLETFVSMLNRKKKNEVLPRY
;
A
#
# COMPACT_ATOMS: atom_id res chain seq x y z
N ASP A 1 0.03 -3.85 19.77
CA ASP A 1 1.07 -4.83 19.40
C ASP A 1 0.80 -5.41 18.01
N LYS A 2 1.84 -5.55 17.15
CA LYS A 2 1.75 -6.07 15.76
C LYS A 2 2.40 -7.46 15.59
N ARG A 3 2.45 -8.26 16.67
CA ARG A 3 3.24 -9.50 16.73
C ARG A 3 2.76 -10.57 15.74
N ALA A 4 1.45 -10.68 15.52
CA ALA A 4 0.89 -11.66 14.60
C ALA A 4 1.21 -11.31 13.14
N GLU A 5 1.13 -10.03 12.78
CA GLU A 5 1.41 -9.51 11.45
C GLU A 5 2.90 -9.64 11.11
N LYS A 6 3.78 -9.38 12.09
CA LYS A 6 5.23 -9.62 11.93
C LYS A 6 5.54 -11.09 11.67
N ARG A 7 4.85 -12.02 12.35
CA ARG A 7 5.04 -13.47 12.13
C ARG A 7 4.58 -13.89 10.74
N GLU A 8 3.47 -13.33 10.26
CA GLU A 8 2.95 -13.56 8.91
C GLU A 8 3.87 -12.98 7.84
N ALA A 9 4.34 -11.74 8.01
CA ALA A 9 5.31 -11.13 7.11
C ALA A 9 6.60 -11.94 7.00
N LYS A 10 7.05 -12.57 8.11
CA LYS A 10 8.26 -13.41 8.15
C LYS A 10 8.12 -14.72 7.35
N GLN A 11 6.89 -15.17 7.08
CA GLN A 11 6.63 -16.31 6.18
C GLN A 11 6.68 -15.90 4.70
N LEU A 12 6.44 -14.62 4.40
CA LEU A 12 6.40 -14.07 3.04
C LEU A 12 7.74 -13.48 2.62
N LEU A 13 8.48 -12.90 3.56
CA LEU A 13 9.75 -12.22 3.33
C LEU A 13 10.72 -12.59 4.47
N SER A 14 11.94 -12.97 4.14
CA SER A 14 12.99 -13.11 5.16
C SER A 14 13.36 -11.72 5.68
N GLU A 15 13.50 -11.58 7.01
CA GLU A 15 13.94 -10.32 7.67
C GLU A 15 15.31 -9.81 7.16
N GLU A 16 16.09 -10.67 6.49
CA GLU A 16 17.38 -10.35 5.88
C GLU A 16 17.27 -9.60 4.54
N MET A 17 16.06 -9.46 3.98
CA MET A 17 15.86 -8.53 2.86
C MET A 17 15.95 -7.09 3.40
N GLY A 18 17.09 -6.45 3.20
CA GLY A 18 17.30 -5.05 3.59
C GLY A 18 16.24 -4.10 3.02
N GLY A 19 16.02 -2.99 3.70
CA GLY A 19 15.03 -1.96 3.36
C GLY A 19 13.76 -2.01 4.23
N HIS A 20 12.77 -1.16 3.92
CA HIS A 20 11.51 -1.06 4.65
C HIS A 20 10.41 -2.02 4.14
N GLY A 21 10.78 -3.03 3.34
CA GLY A 21 9.81 -3.92 2.69
C GLY A 21 9.07 -4.83 3.68
N PHE A 22 9.78 -5.34 4.69
CA PHE A 22 9.18 -6.13 5.76
C PHE A 22 8.18 -5.29 6.58
N GLU A 23 8.55 -4.04 6.89
CA GLU A 23 7.67 -3.06 7.53
C GLU A 23 6.41 -2.80 6.74
N SER A 24 6.54 -2.54 5.44
CA SER A 24 5.39 -2.30 4.57
C SER A 24 4.42 -3.48 4.57
N ILE A 25 4.91 -4.73 4.52
CA ILE A 25 4.06 -5.94 4.51
C ILE A 25 3.28 -6.08 5.83
N TYR A 26 3.95 -6.08 6.99
CA TYR A 26 3.24 -6.28 8.25
C TYR A 26 2.32 -5.09 8.59
N ASN A 27 2.70 -3.87 8.19
CA ASN A 27 1.86 -2.69 8.39
C ASN A 27 0.60 -2.76 7.53
N THR A 28 0.71 -3.19 6.27
CA THR A 28 -0.45 -3.39 5.38
C THR A 28 -1.45 -4.38 5.98
N ALA A 29 -0.96 -5.52 6.47
CA ALA A 29 -1.80 -6.49 7.15
C ALA A 29 -2.47 -5.90 8.40
N TRP A 30 -1.73 -5.13 9.19
CA TRP A 30 -2.27 -4.49 10.39
C TRP A 30 -3.34 -3.45 10.04
N TYR A 31 -3.11 -2.57 9.07
CA TYR A 31 -4.09 -1.56 8.65
C TYR A 31 -5.37 -2.20 8.12
N GLY A 32 -5.25 -3.25 7.29
CA GLY A 32 -6.41 -4.00 6.80
C GLY A 32 -7.23 -4.61 7.94
N LYS A 33 -6.58 -5.25 8.92
CA LYS A 33 -7.27 -5.82 10.10
C LYS A 33 -7.94 -4.78 10.99
N ASN A 34 -7.42 -3.55 11.03
CA ASN A 34 -7.97 -2.47 11.87
C ASN A 34 -9.03 -1.63 11.14
N GLY A 35 -9.48 -2.05 9.95
CA GLY A 35 -10.56 -1.38 9.23
C GLY A 35 -10.18 -0.03 8.63
N PHE A 36 -8.90 0.16 8.28
CA PHE A 36 -8.46 1.34 7.56
C PHE A 36 -9.01 1.34 6.12
N ASP A 37 -9.33 2.51 5.60
CA ASP A 37 -10.00 2.65 4.30
C ASP A 37 -9.07 2.44 3.11
N GLY A 38 -7.77 2.67 3.31
CA GLY A 38 -6.75 2.51 2.28
C GLY A 38 -5.37 2.90 2.79
N ILE A 39 -4.36 2.59 1.98
CA ILE A 39 -2.95 2.85 2.27
C ILE A 39 -2.35 3.67 1.13
N ILE A 40 -1.59 4.71 1.46
CA ILE A 40 -0.71 5.39 0.51
C ILE A 40 0.71 4.88 0.75
N HIS A 41 1.24 4.15 -0.21
CA HIS A 41 2.61 3.65 -0.20
C HIS A 41 3.49 4.65 -0.96
N LEU A 42 4.46 5.25 -0.28
CA LEU A 42 5.42 6.18 -0.87
C LEU A 42 6.64 5.39 -1.34
N LEU A 43 6.94 5.44 -2.64
CA LEU A 43 8.09 4.73 -3.22
C LEU A 43 9.15 5.74 -3.66
N PRO A 44 10.30 5.85 -2.99
CA PRO A 44 11.46 6.51 -3.57
C PRO A 44 11.94 5.69 -4.78
N LEU A 45 12.20 6.34 -5.91
CA LEU A 45 12.40 5.71 -7.22
C LEU A 45 13.68 4.84 -7.37
N SER A 46 14.36 4.47 -6.28
CA SER A 46 15.77 4.07 -6.29
C SER A 46 16.16 2.77 -5.56
N CYS A 47 15.25 1.86 -5.19
CA CYS A 47 15.70 0.60 -4.58
C CYS A 47 15.06 -0.67 -5.19
N MET A 48 15.79 -1.30 -6.11
CA MET A 48 15.61 -2.71 -6.47
C MET A 48 15.93 -3.61 -5.25
N PRO A 49 14.97 -3.76 -4.31
CA PRO A 49 14.21 -5.00 -4.18
C PRO A 49 12.68 -4.78 -4.22
N GLU A 50 12.22 -3.56 -4.49
CA GLU A 50 10.82 -3.13 -4.38
C GLU A 50 9.85 -3.93 -5.27
N SER A 51 10.23 -4.40 -6.46
CA SER A 51 9.31 -5.16 -7.33
C SER A 51 8.82 -6.48 -6.72
N THR A 52 9.64 -7.17 -5.91
CA THR A 52 9.20 -8.40 -5.22
C THR A 52 8.32 -8.07 -4.02
N VAL A 53 8.68 -7.02 -3.28
CA VAL A 53 7.90 -6.52 -2.14
C VAL A 53 6.54 -5.99 -2.61
N GLU A 54 6.47 -5.38 -3.79
CA GLU A 54 5.23 -4.87 -4.37
C GLU A 54 4.22 -5.98 -4.66
N VAL A 55 4.68 -7.11 -5.22
CA VAL A 55 3.82 -8.28 -5.47
C VAL A 55 3.29 -8.84 -4.15
N LEU A 56 4.14 -8.94 -3.13
CA LEU A 56 3.72 -9.41 -1.80
C LEU A 56 2.77 -8.41 -1.12
N LEU A 57 3.04 -7.12 -1.25
CA LEU A 57 2.16 -6.05 -0.78
C LEU A 57 0.79 -6.12 -1.44
N ASP A 58 0.71 -6.35 -2.75
CA ASP A 58 -0.56 -6.53 -3.45
C ASP A 58 -1.31 -7.76 -2.95
N GLN A 59 -0.62 -8.88 -2.72
CA GLN A 59 -1.24 -10.08 -2.16
C GLN A 59 -1.80 -9.84 -0.77
N VAL A 60 -1.05 -9.14 0.10
CA VAL A 60 -1.50 -8.80 1.45
C VAL A 60 -2.65 -7.81 1.41
N ALA A 61 -2.56 -6.77 0.58
CA ALA A 61 -3.61 -5.77 0.39
C ALA A 61 -4.92 -6.42 -0.10
N GLN A 62 -4.85 -7.34 -1.07
CA GLN A 62 -6.00 -8.10 -1.54
C GLN A 62 -6.57 -9.02 -0.45
N LYS A 63 -5.70 -9.75 0.28
CA LYS A 63 -6.10 -10.65 1.36
C LYS A 63 -6.88 -9.94 2.46
N TYR A 64 -6.51 -8.70 2.78
CA TYR A 64 -7.16 -7.88 3.80
C TYR A 64 -8.12 -6.84 3.20
N GLU A 65 -8.44 -6.96 1.90
CA GLU A 65 -9.37 -6.10 1.15
C GLU A 65 -9.12 -4.58 1.29
N ILE A 66 -7.87 -4.20 1.57
CA ILE A 66 -7.46 -2.81 1.78
C ILE A 66 -6.87 -2.23 0.49
N PRO A 67 -7.48 -1.17 -0.09
CA PRO A 67 -6.95 -0.51 -1.28
C PRO A 67 -5.58 0.12 -0.99
N ILE A 68 -4.62 -0.07 -1.89
CA ILE A 68 -3.30 0.54 -1.81
C ILE A 68 -3.06 1.44 -3.02
N TYR A 69 -2.61 2.66 -2.77
CA TYR A 69 -2.17 3.59 -3.80
C TYR A 69 -0.66 3.78 -3.70
N ARG A 70 0.04 3.52 -4.79
CA ARG A 70 1.49 3.65 -4.89
C ARG A 70 1.82 5.02 -5.46
N PHE A 71 2.54 5.82 -4.68
CA PHE A 71 2.99 7.13 -5.09
C PHE A 71 4.50 7.13 -5.28
N PRO A 72 5.01 7.12 -6.53
CA PRO A 72 6.42 7.28 -6.79
C PRO A 72 6.84 8.72 -6.46
N ILE A 73 7.83 8.87 -5.59
CA ILE A 73 8.43 10.16 -5.28
C ILE A 73 9.61 10.37 -6.23
N ASP A 74 9.42 11.24 -7.23
CA ASP A 74 10.46 11.74 -8.12
C ASP A 74 10.77 13.19 -7.73
N GLU A 75 12.02 13.48 -7.37
CA GLU A 75 12.50 14.81 -6.97
C GLU A 75 12.21 15.89 -8.03
N ASN A 76 12.09 15.51 -9.31
CA ASN A 76 11.88 16.46 -10.41
C ASN A 76 10.41 16.70 -10.79
N ASN A 77 9.47 15.86 -10.35
CA ASN A 77 8.08 15.91 -10.85
C ASN A 77 7.02 15.54 -9.80
N PHE A 78 7.38 15.51 -8.51
CA PHE A 78 6.49 15.13 -7.41
C PHE A 78 5.22 15.98 -7.35
N GLU A 79 5.30 17.28 -7.64
CA GLU A 79 4.17 18.19 -7.50
C GLU A 79 3.12 18.08 -8.61
N ALA A 80 3.50 17.57 -9.79
CA ALA A 80 2.61 17.54 -10.95
C ALA A 80 1.49 16.50 -10.76
N GLY A 81 0.30 16.98 -10.40
CA GLY A 81 -0.89 16.15 -10.24
C GLY A 81 -0.95 15.33 -8.95
N PHE A 82 -0.08 15.61 -7.96
CA PHE A 82 -0.13 15.00 -6.63
C PHE A 82 -1.50 15.18 -5.99
N ASN A 83 -1.95 16.43 -5.88
CA ASN A 83 -3.25 16.77 -5.28
C ASN A 83 -4.39 16.05 -6.00
N THR A 84 -4.44 16.09 -7.33
CA THR A 84 -5.52 15.44 -8.11
C THR A 84 -5.53 13.92 -7.94
N ARG A 85 -4.35 13.28 -7.92
CA ARG A 85 -4.25 11.83 -7.71
C ARG A 85 -4.69 11.42 -6.31
N LEU A 86 -4.28 12.20 -5.30
CA LEU A 86 -4.67 11.96 -3.91
C LEU A 86 -6.17 12.20 -3.71
N GLU A 87 -6.72 13.30 -4.23
CA GLU A 87 -8.16 13.58 -4.24
C GLU A 87 -8.95 12.46 -4.91
N THR A 88 -8.46 11.98 -6.05
CA THR A 88 -9.09 10.86 -6.78
C THR A 88 -9.08 9.59 -5.94
N PHE A 89 -7.96 9.26 -5.31
CA PHE A 89 -7.87 8.08 -4.44
C PHE A 89 -8.84 8.19 -3.25
N VAL A 90 -8.86 9.32 -2.53
CA VAL A 90 -9.79 9.56 -1.42
C VAL A 90 -11.25 9.50 -1.89
N SER A 91 -11.55 10.05 -3.06
CA SER A 91 -12.88 9.97 -3.67
C SER A 91 -13.30 8.51 -3.94
N MET A 92 -12.38 7.67 -4.47
CA MET A 92 -12.63 6.25 -4.68
C MET A 92 -12.87 5.50 -3.37
N LEU A 93 -12.11 5.80 -2.31
CA LEU A 93 -12.32 5.22 -0.98
C LEU A 93 -13.71 5.57 -0.42
N ASN A 94 -14.09 6.85 -0.49
CA ASN A 94 -15.41 7.31 -0.05
C ASN A 94 -16.55 6.61 -0.82
N ARG A 95 -16.40 6.43 -2.13
CA ARG A 95 -17.38 5.71 -2.97
C ARG A 95 -17.47 4.23 -2.59
N LYS A 96 -16.33 3.58 -2.34
CA LYS A 96 -16.29 2.18 -1.85
C LYS A 96 -17.06 2.05 -0.53
N LYS A 97 -16.85 2.97 0.43
CA LYS A 97 -17.59 2.96 1.72
C LYS A 97 -19.09 3.17 1.55
N LYS A 98 -19.51 3.95 0.56
CA LYS A 98 -20.91 4.20 0.24
C LYS A 98 -21.55 3.13 -0.65
N ASN A 99 -20.80 2.08 -1.05
CA ASN A 99 -21.21 1.10 -2.06
C ASN A 99 -21.70 1.73 -3.37
N GLU A 100 -21.07 2.84 -3.77
CA GLU A 100 -21.38 3.52 -5.03
C GLU A 100 -20.70 2.80 -6.22
N VAL A 101 -21.40 2.69 -7.34
CA VAL A 101 -20.85 2.11 -8.57
C VAL A 101 -19.71 2.99 -9.08
N LEU A 102 -18.51 2.43 -9.18
CA LEU A 102 -17.37 3.14 -9.74
C LEU A 102 -17.59 3.34 -11.26
N PRO A 103 -17.29 4.53 -11.80
CA PRO A 103 -17.37 4.77 -13.24
C PRO A 103 -16.40 3.81 -13.95
N ARG A 104 -16.93 3.04 -14.91
CA ARG A 104 -16.11 2.27 -15.85
C ARG A 104 -15.64 3.23 -16.94
N TYR A 105 -14.34 3.48 -17.02
CA TYR A 105 -13.70 4.19 -18.12
C TYR A 105 -13.11 3.16 -19.10
#